data_AF-A0A2H5QSZ4-F1
#
_entry.id   AF-A0A2H5QSZ4-F1
#
_cell.length_a   1.000
_cell.length_b   1.000
_cell.length_c   1.000
_cell.angle_alpha   90.00
_cell.angle_beta   90.00
_cell.angle_gamma   90.00
#
_symmetry.space_group_name_H-M   'P 1'
#
loop_
_entity.id
_entity.type
_entity.pdbx_description
1 polymer ?
#
loop_
_entity_poly.entity_id
_entity_poly.type
_entity_poly.pdbx_seq_one_letter_code
_entity_poly.pdbx_strand_id
1 'polypeptide(L)'
;MMGSFLSTPLLMVFGYAYPAYECFKAAEKNKPDTEQLLFWCQYWVLVAVFTVGDRVGDTFISWLPMYSKAKLAFFIYLWYPKTKGTDYVYNVSLRPYVAKHEKEIDLNLLKLRIKARDISLLFWEKAAILSK
;
A
#
# COMPACT_ATOMS: atom_id res chain seq x y z
N MET A 1 21.97 15.77 8.03
CA MET A 1 21.25 16.27 6.84
C MET A 1 21.77 15.77 5.49
N MET A 2 23.00 15.20 5.36
CA MET A 2 23.48 14.66 4.06
C MET A 2 23.14 13.18 3.80
N GLY A 3 22.83 12.40 4.84
CA GLY A 3 22.54 10.96 4.71
C GLY A 3 21.19 10.62 4.07
N SER A 4 20.25 11.57 4.02
CA SER A 4 18.90 11.39 3.45
C SER A 4 18.85 11.51 1.93
N PHE A 5 19.85 12.10 1.29
CA PHE A 5 19.80 12.38 -0.15
C PHE A 5 20.10 11.16 -1.02
N LEU A 6 20.86 10.18 -0.52
CA LEU A 6 21.16 8.94 -1.25
C LEU A 6 20.19 7.81 -0.91
N SER A 7 19.75 7.69 0.35
CA SER A 7 18.84 6.61 0.74
C SER A 7 17.45 6.71 0.09
N THR A 8 17.00 7.92 -0.23
CA THR A 8 15.67 8.18 -0.77
C THR A 8 15.48 7.66 -2.21
N PRO A 9 16.34 7.99 -3.18
CA PRO A 9 16.22 7.43 -4.53
C PRO A 9 16.41 5.91 -4.54
N LEU A 10 17.34 5.38 -3.72
CA LEU A 10 17.52 3.94 -3.56
C LEU A 10 16.26 3.26 -3.01
N LEU A 11 15.60 3.84 -2.00
CA LEU A 11 14.35 3.33 -1.46
C LEU A 11 13.20 3.42 -2.47
N MET A 12 13.14 4.49 -3.27
CA MET A 12 12.15 4.61 -4.35
C MET A 12 12.36 3.53 -5.43
N VAL A 13 13.60 3.28 -5.84
CA VAL A 13 13.89 2.30 -6.88
C VAL A 13 13.71 0.87 -6.36
N PHE A 14 14.32 0.52 -5.22
CA PHE A 14 14.29 -0.85 -4.70
C PHE A 14 13.03 -1.18 -3.90
N GLY A 15 12.40 -0.19 -3.25
CA GLY A 15 11.20 -0.39 -2.44
C GLY A 15 9.89 -0.21 -3.22
N TYR A 16 9.89 0.57 -4.31
CA TYR A 16 8.68 0.84 -5.10
C TYR A 16 8.81 0.41 -6.57
N ALA A 17 9.83 0.88 -7.29
CA ALA A 17 9.91 0.66 -8.74
C ALA A 17 10.17 -0.81 -9.11
N TYR A 18 11.14 -1.46 -8.46
CA TYR A 18 11.48 -2.86 -8.69
C TYR A 18 10.31 -3.82 -8.37
N PRO A 19 9.70 -3.78 -7.16
CA PRO A 19 8.56 -4.64 -6.87
C PRO A 19 7.31 -4.30 -7.70
N ALA A 20 7.15 -3.06 -8.15
CA ALA A 20 6.06 -2.69 -9.07
C ALA A 20 6.23 -3.34 -10.45
N TYR A 21 7.46 -3.36 -10.96
CA TYR A 21 7.76 -4.01 -12.23
C TYR A 21 7.56 -5.53 -12.16
N GLU A 22 8.04 -6.17 -11.09
CA GLU A 22 7.82 -7.61 -10.87
C GLU A 22 6.34 -7.94 -10.64
N CYS A 23 5.58 -7.10 -9.94
CA CYS A 23 4.14 -7.24 -9.79
C CYS A 23 3.40 -7.13 -11.13
N PHE A 24 3.79 -6.18 -11.99
CA PHE A 24 3.22 -6.03 -13.33
C PHE A 24 3.50 -7.27 -14.19
N LYS A 25 4.75 -7.75 -14.17
CA LYS A 25 5.16 -8.95 -14.91
C LYS A 25 4.47 -10.22 -14.41
N ALA A 26 4.23 -10.32 -13.10
CA ALA A 26 3.46 -11.42 -12.51
C ALA A 26 1.97 -11.36 -12.90
N ALA A 27 1.40 -10.16 -13.05
CA ALA A 27 0.01 -9.95 -13.44
C ALA A 27 -0.23 -10.19 -14.95
N GLU A 28 0.73 -9.86 -15.81
CA GLU A 28 0.62 -10.01 -17.27
C GLU A 28 0.91 -11.44 -17.77
N LYS A 29 1.33 -12.35 -16.88
CA LYS A 29 1.61 -13.74 -17.23
C LYS A 29 0.30 -14.48 -17.57
N ASN A 30 0.24 -15.15 -18.73
CA ASN A 30 -0.94 -15.88 -19.23
C ASN A 30 -1.57 -16.88 -18.23
N LYS A 31 -0.78 -17.41 -17.30
CA LYS A 31 -1.26 -18.12 -16.11
C LYS A 31 -0.62 -17.45 -14.90
N PRO A 32 -1.32 -16.52 -14.23
CA PRO A 32 -0.79 -15.90 -13.04
C PRO A 32 -0.71 -16.97 -11.93
N ASP A 33 0.48 -17.17 -11.38
CA ASP A 33 0.64 -17.94 -10.14
C ASP A 33 -0.04 -17.14 -9.04
N THR A 34 -1.22 -17.59 -8.61
CA THR A 34 -2.05 -16.90 -7.60
C THR A 34 -1.27 -16.65 -6.32
N GLU A 35 -0.37 -17.54 -5.93
CA GLU A 35 0.52 -17.36 -4.78
C GLU A 35 1.49 -16.19 -4.95
N GLN A 36 2.07 -15.99 -6.14
CA GLN A 36 2.97 -14.87 -6.42
C GLN A 36 2.22 -13.54 -6.44
N LEU A 37 1.02 -13.53 -7.03
CA LEU A 37 0.19 -12.34 -7.09
C LEU A 37 -0.32 -11.94 -5.69
N LEU A 38 -0.68 -12.92 -4.86
CA LEU A 38 -0.99 -12.71 -3.45
C LEU A 38 0.23 -12.15 -2.71
N PHE A 39 1.41 -12.73 -2.86
CA PHE A 39 2.64 -12.23 -2.22
C PHE A 39 2.89 -10.74 -2.51
N TRP A 40 2.78 -10.33 -3.78
CA TRP A 40 2.93 -8.93 -4.15
C TRP A 40 1.85 -8.04 -3.55
N CYS A 41 0.60 -8.49 -3.51
CA CYS A 41 -0.50 -7.76 -2.88
C CYS A 41 -0.25 -7.56 -1.37
N GLN A 42 0.17 -8.61 -0.67
CA GLN A 42 0.53 -8.55 0.75
C GLN A 42 1.69 -7.57 1.00
N TYR A 43 2.71 -7.59 0.15
CA TYR A 43 3.83 -6.65 0.19
C TYR A 43 3.35 -5.20 0.07
N TRP A 44 2.50 -4.90 -0.91
CA TRP A 44 1.97 -3.55 -1.12
C TRP A 44 1.12 -3.05 0.05
N VAL A 45 0.34 -3.91 0.68
CA VAL A 45 -0.42 -3.55 1.89
C VAL A 45 0.51 -3.21 3.04
N LEU A 46 1.55 -4.01 3.27
CA LEU A 46 2.55 -3.74 4.31
C LEU A 46 3.31 -2.43 4.04
N VAL A 47 3.68 -2.17 2.79
CA VAL A 47 4.30 -0.91 2.37
C VAL A 47 3.36 0.27 2.65
N ALA A 48 2.07 0.16 2.35
CA ALA A 48 1.09 1.22 2.60
C ALA A 48 0.93 1.51 4.11
N VAL A 49 0.75 0.48 4.93
CA VAL A 49 0.64 0.63 6.40
C VAL A 49 1.92 1.24 6.97
N PHE A 50 3.08 0.76 6.53
CA PHE A 50 4.36 1.29 6.97
C PHE A 50 4.51 2.76 6.57
N THR A 51 4.18 3.13 5.33
CA THR A 51 4.24 4.53 4.85
C THR A 51 3.33 5.46 5.63
N VAL A 52 2.14 5.01 6.03
CA VAL A 52 1.25 5.78 6.91
C VAL A 52 1.86 5.93 8.30
N GLY A 53 2.37 4.83 8.88
CA GLY A 53 3.07 4.85 10.16
C GLY A 53 4.32 5.72 10.14
N ASP A 54 5.01 5.80 9.01
CA ASP A 54 6.23 6.56 8.84
C ASP A 54 6.01 8.07 8.98
N ARG A 55 4.81 8.56 8.61
CA ARG A 55 4.44 9.98 8.84
C ARG A 55 4.37 10.32 10.32
N VAL A 56 4.00 9.36 11.14
CA VAL A 56 4.02 9.49 12.60
C VAL A 56 5.44 9.25 13.12
N GLY A 57 6.12 8.21 12.64
CA GLY A 57 7.47 7.82 13.04
C GLY A 57 8.54 8.87 12.76
N ASP A 58 8.48 9.57 11.62
CA ASP A 58 9.41 10.66 11.29
C ASP A 58 9.28 11.84 12.27
N THR A 59 8.15 11.99 12.97
CA THR A 59 8.01 13.03 14.01
C THR A 59 8.67 12.61 15.32
N PHE A 60 8.71 11.31 15.62
CA PHE A 60 9.23 10.78 16.90
C PHE A 60 10.68 10.26 16.83
N ILE A 61 11.13 9.71 15.69
CA ILE A 61 12.35 8.89 15.57
C ILE A 61 13.40 9.53 14.65
N SER A 62 13.12 10.70 14.06
CA SER A 62 14.05 11.42 13.17
C SER A 62 15.37 11.86 13.82
N TRP A 63 15.51 11.77 15.15
CA TRP A 63 16.77 11.94 15.86
C TRP A 63 17.77 10.79 15.59
N LEU A 64 17.32 9.58 15.21
CA LEU A 64 18.21 8.42 15.06
C LEU A 64 18.82 8.35 13.63
N PRO A 65 20.13 8.60 13.44
CA PRO A 65 20.76 8.71 12.12
C PRO A 65 20.84 7.38 11.33
N MET A 66 20.52 6.25 11.97
CA MET A 66 20.55 4.92 11.35
C MET A 66 19.16 4.39 10.95
N TYR A 67 18.08 5.11 11.32
CA TYR A 67 16.70 4.68 11.08
C TYR A 67 16.35 4.51 9.59
N SER A 68 16.78 5.45 8.73
CA SER A 68 16.52 5.36 7.28
C SER A 68 17.17 4.15 6.61
N LYS A 69 18.32 3.70 7.10
CA LYS A 69 19.02 2.51 6.59
C LYS A 69 18.35 1.22 7.07
N ALA A 70 17.93 1.17 8.34
CA ALA A 70 17.18 0.05 8.89
C ALA A 70 15.81 -0.10 8.20
N LYS A 71 15.13 1.02 7.92
CA LYS A 71 13.89 1.07 7.13
C LYS A 71 14.06 0.44 5.75
N LEU A 72 15.13 0.82 5.04
CA LEU A 72 15.44 0.26 3.72
C LEU A 72 15.74 -1.25 3.80
N ALA A 73 16.54 -1.68 4.79
CA ALA A 73 16.81 -3.11 5.03
C ALA A 73 15.54 -3.90 5.35
N PHE A 74 14.59 -3.31 6.08
CA PHE A 74 13.29 -3.91 6.38
C PHE A 74 12.42 -4.04 5.12
N PHE A 75 12.39 -3.02 4.26
CA PHE A 75 11.72 -3.12 2.95
C PHE A 75 12.35 -4.22 2.08
N ILE A 76 13.68 -4.29 2.00
CA ILE A 76 14.37 -5.36 1.26
C ILE A 76 14.02 -6.73 1.82
N TYR A 77 14.03 -6.88 3.15
CA TYR A 77 13.66 -8.12 3.80
C TYR A 77 12.21 -8.54 3.48
N LEU A 78 11.30 -7.57 3.38
CA LEU A 78 9.89 -7.79 3.05
C LEU A 78 9.67 -8.23 1.61
N TRP A 79 10.32 -7.64 0.60
CA TRP A 79 10.10 -8.10 -0.78
C TRP A 79 10.97 -9.29 -1.17
N TYR A 80 12.01 -9.65 -0.40
CA TYR A 80 12.90 -10.75 -0.75
C TYR A 80 12.13 -12.10 -0.74
N PRO A 81 11.90 -12.72 -1.92
CA PRO A 81 10.95 -13.82 -2.05
C PRO A 81 11.46 -15.12 -1.39
N LYS A 82 12.77 -15.24 -1.09
CA LYS A 82 13.33 -16.44 -0.44
C LYS A 82 13.09 -16.50 1.08
N THR A 83 12.78 -15.39 1.74
CA THR A 83 12.64 -15.36 3.20
C THR A 83 11.24 -15.70 3.71
N LYS A 84 10.22 -15.85 2.85
CA LYS A 84 8.80 -16.07 3.23
C LYS A 84 8.28 -15.11 4.32
N GLY A 85 8.96 -13.98 4.54
CA GLY A 85 8.67 -13.06 5.64
C GLY A 85 7.30 -12.40 5.50
N THR A 86 6.92 -12.07 4.28
CA THR A 86 5.60 -11.51 3.93
C THR A 86 4.47 -12.47 4.25
N ASP A 87 4.62 -13.76 3.94
CA ASP A 87 3.59 -14.77 4.18
C ASP A 87 3.38 -15.02 5.68
N TYR A 88 4.46 -14.99 6.47
CA TYR A 88 4.37 -15.07 7.93
C TYR A 88 3.69 -13.86 8.55
N VAL A 89 4.14 -12.64 8.21
CA VAL A 89 3.58 -11.39 8.74
C VAL A 89 2.12 -11.22 8.28
N TYR A 90 1.81 -11.62 7.06
CA TYR A 90 0.45 -11.50 6.53
C TYR A 90 -0.51 -12.49 7.18
N ASN A 91 -0.15 -13.77 7.29
CA ASN A 91 -1.03 -14.78 7.88
C ASN A 91 -1.21 -14.58 9.39
N VAL A 92 -0.18 -14.10 10.11
CA VAL A 92 -0.25 -13.94 11.56
C VAL A 92 -0.95 -12.63 11.96
N SER A 93 -0.65 -11.52 11.29
CA SER A 93 -1.10 -10.19 11.75
C SER A 93 -2.17 -9.57 10.87
N LEU A 94 -1.99 -9.57 9.54
CA LEU A 94 -2.90 -8.86 8.62
C LEU A 94 -4.21 -9.63 8.38
N ARG A 95 -4.13 -10.94 8.14
CA ARG A 95 -5.29 -11.79 7.84
C ARG A 95 -6.39 -11.72 8.92
N PRO A 96 -6.09 -11.89 10.23
CA PRO A 96 -7.13 -11.77 11.26
C PRO A 96 -7.63 -10.32 11.44
N TYR A 97 -6.78 -9.31 11.20
CA TYR A 97 -7.17 -7.91 11.35
C TYR A 97 -8.08 -7.43 10.21
N VAL A 98 -7.74 -7.80 8.97
CA VAL A 98 -8.53 -7.47 7.77
C VAL A 98 -9.82 -8.27 7.76
N ALA A 99 -9.80 -9.58 8.02
CA ALA A 99 -11.02 -10.39 8.07
C ALA A 99 -12.04 -9.89 9.13
N LYS A 100 -11.56 -9.28 10.21
CA LYS A 100 -12.42 -8.68 11.24
C LYS A 100 -13.08 -7.37 10.78
N HIS A 101 -12.39 -6.57 9.98
CA HIS A 101 -12.87 -5.24 9.55
C HIS A 101 -13.37 -5.19 8.10
N GLU A 102 -13.22 -6.26 7.32
CA GLU A 102 -13.63 -6.36 5.92
C GLU A 102 -15.10 -5.96 5.73
N LYS A 103 -16.00 -6.52 6.54
CA LYS A 103 -17.44 -6.21 6.48
C LYS A 103 -17.74 -4.73 6.75
N GLU A 104 -16.98 -4.11 7.64
CA GLU A 104 -17.16 -2.71 7.99
C GLU A 104 -16.60 -1.79 6.89
N ILE A 105 -15.44 -2.14 6.34
CA ILE A 105 -14.81 -1.43 5.22
C ILE A 105 -15.72 -1.48 3.98
N ASP A 106 -16.24 -2.66 3.63
CA ASP A 106 -17.14 -2.82 2.49
C ASP A 106 -18.43 -2.03 2.66
N LEU A 107 -19.01 -2.05 3.86
CA LEU A 107 -20.21 -1.29 4.17
C LEU A 107 -19.98 0.22 4.09
N ASN A 108 -18.82 0.69 4.56
CA ASN A 108 -18.45 2.11 4.48
C ASN A 108 -18.15 2.53 3.03
N LEU A 109 -17.49 1.69 2.23
CA LEU A 109 -17.26 1.93 0.80
C LEU A 109 -18.58 1.98 0.01
N LEU A 110 -19.53 1.09 0.31
CA LEU A 110 -20.86 1.12 -0.29
C LEU A 110 -21.61 2.41 0.05
N LYS A 111 -21.59 2.83 1.32
CA LYS A 111 -22.17 4.10 1.76
C LYS A 111 -21.55 5.29 1.03
N LEU A 112 -20.22 5.31 0.90
CA LEU A 112 -19.51 6.37 0.17
C LEU A 112 -19.87 6.39 -1.32
N ARG A 113 -19.97 5.22 -1.96
CA ARG A 113 -20.35 5.11 -3.38
C ARG A 113 -21.78 5.60 -3.62
N ILE A 114 -22.72 5.24 -2.75
CA ILE A 114 -24.11 5.71 -2.82
C ILE A 114 -24.14 7.24 -2.65
N LYS A 115 -23.48 7.76 -1.62
CA LYS A 115 -23.41 9.20 -1.35
C LYS A 115 -22.76 9.98 -2.50
N ALA A 116 -21.69 9.45 -3.10
CA ALA A 116 -21.02 10.05 -4.26
C ALA A 116 -21.95 10.06 -5.49
N ARG A 117 -22.73 8.99 -5.70
CA ARG A 117 -23.72 8.92 -6.77
C ARG A 117 -24.82 9.95 -6.57
N ASP A 118 -25.37 10.07 -5.37
CA ASP A 118 -26.40 11.07 -5.05
C ASP A 118 -25.88 12.49 -5.29
N ILE A 119 -24.66 12.80 -4.85
CA ILE A 119 -24.01 14.08 -5.12
C ILE A 119 -23.87 14.30 -6.63
N SER A 120 -23.39 13.31 -7.40
CA SER A 120 -23.24 13.44 -8.85
C SER A 120 -24.56 13.72 -9.57
N LEU A 121 -25.66 13.10 -9.12
CA LEU A 121 -27.00 13.33 -9.66
C LEU A 121 -27.52 14.73 -9.32
N LEU A 122 -27.30 15.20 -8.09
CA LEU A 122 -27.65 16.56 -7.69
C LEU A 122 -26.88 17.61 -8.51
N PHE A 123 -25.60 17.36 -8.79
CA PHE A 123 -24.80 18.24 -9.66
C PHE A 123 -25.33 18.22 -11.10
N TRP A 124 -25.68 17.05 -11.64
CA TRP A 124 -26.25 16.90 -12.97
C TRP A 124 -27.60 17.63 -13.12
N GLU A 125 -28.48 17.48 -12.13
CA GLU A 125 -29.79 18.14 -12.10
C GLU A 125 -29.64 19.66 -12.00
N LYS A 126 -28.77 20.16 -11.12
CA LYS A 126 -28.46 21.60 -11.04
C LYS A 126 -27.88 22.15 -12.35
N ALA A 127 -26.98 21.41 -13.00
CA ALA A 127 -26.40 21.82 -14.28
C ALA A 127 -27.44 21.83 -15.42
N ALA A 128 -28.33 20.85 -15.47
CA ALA A 128 -29.41 20.78 -16.46
C ALA A 128 -30.43 21.92 -16.29
N ILE A 129 -30.69 22.34 -15.05
CA ILE A 129 -31.57 23.47 -14.75
C ILE A 129 -30.92 24.82 -15.10
N LEU A 130 -29.61 24.99 -14.85
CA LEU A 130 -28.87 26.22 -15.18
C LEU A 130 -28.64 26.42 -16.69
N SER A 131 -28.74 25.34 -17.47
CA SER A 131 -28.51 25.32 -18.92
C SER A 131 -29.73 25.78 -19.74
N LYS A 132 -30.86 26.10 -19.10
CA LYS A 132 -32.14 26.45 -19.73
C LYS A 132 -32.55 27.87 -19.37
#